data_AF-A0A3D2KMT6-F1
#
_entry.id   AF-A0A3D2KMT6-F1
#
_cell.length_a   1.000
_cell.length_b   1.000
_cell.length_c   1.000
_cell.angle_alpha   90.00
_cell.angle_beta   90.00
_cell.angle_gamma   90.00
#
_symmetry.space_group_name_H-M   'P 1'
#
loop_
_entity.id
_entity.type
_entity.pdbx_description
1 polymer ?
#
loop_
_entity_poly.entity_id
_entity_poly.type
_entity_poly.pdbx_seq_one_letter_code
_entity_poly.pdbx_strand_id
1 'polypeptide(L)'
;KDDDARATLANLGQRQAIAHDTAAIMGLRKDIGTPEFTPLVRLDLETGRAAMAIVPVEQDVGPLLDAVRSVPVIEGARTRPLATKPGRRAAD
;
A
#
# COMPACT_ATOMS: atom_id res chain seq x y z
N LYS A 1 -16.08 -0.09 -0.42
CA LYS A 1 -17.08 0.20 0.64
C LYS A 1 -16.60 1.32 1.58
N ASP A 2 -15.31 1.66 1.60
CA ASP A 2 -14.77 2.82 2.33
C ASP A 2 -13.96 3.69 1.34
N ASP A 3 -14.41 4.92 1.11
CA ASP A 3 -13.78 5.86 0.18
C ASP A 3 -12.54 6.55 0.78
N ASP A 4 -12.49 6.68 2.12
CA ASP A 4 -11.28 7.17 2.80
C ASP A 4 -10.16 6.11 2.69
N ALA A 5 -10.49 4.82 2.80
CA ALA A 5 -9.53 3.74 2.57
C ALA A 5 -9.00 3.74 1.12
N ARG A 6 -9.87 4.02 0.13
CA ARG A 6 -9.44 4.19 -1.27
C ARG A 6 -8.52 5.39 -1.43
N ALA A 7 -8.81 6.51 -0.77
CA ALA A 7 -7.96 7.69 -0.79
C ALA A 7 -6.59 7.43 -0.16
N THR A 8 -6.54 6.67 0.95
CA THR A 8 -5.29 6.24 1.58
C THR A 8 -4.46 5.35 0.65
N LEU A 9 -5.07 4.36 -0.01
CA LEU A 9 -4.36 3.52 -0.99
C LEU A 9 -3.99 4.27 -2.28
N ALA A 10 -4.72 5.34 -2.62
CA ALA A 10 -4.41 6.21 -3.76
C ALA A 10 -3.14 7.04 -3.54
N ASN A 11 -2.77 7.29 -2.29
CA ASN A 11 -1.51 7.96 -1.95
C ASN A 11 -0.29 7.11 -2.32
N LEU A 12 0.62 7.66 -3.14
CA LEU A 12 1.83 6.96 -3.58
C LEU A 12 2.78 6.64 -2.41
N GLY A 13 2.95 7.58 -1.48
CA GLY A 13 3.81 7.40 -0.31
C GLY A 13 3.31 6.28 0.60
N GLN A 14 2.00 6.15 0.77
CA GLN A 14 1.42 5.02 1.52
C GLN A 14 1.74 3.69 0.85
N ARG A 15 1.61 3.61 -0.49
CA ARG A 15 1.95 2.39 -1.23
C ARG A 15 3.45 2.05 -1.15
N GLN A 16 4.32 3.07 -1.12
CA GLN A 16 5.75 2.88 -0.89
C GLN A 16 6.04 2.39 0.53
N ALA A 17 5.35 2.91 1.54
CA ALA A 17 5.44 2.43 2.92
C ALA A 17 5.01 0.96 3.03
N ILE A 18 3.89 0.58 2.38
CA ILE A 18 3.44 -0.81 2.32
C ILE A 18 4.52 -1.72 1.71
N ALA A 19 5.08 -1.34 0.56
CA ALA A 19 6.12 -2.12 -0.10
C ALA A 19 7.38 -2.27 0.78
N HIS A 20 7.81 -1.18 1.40
CA HIS A 20 9.03 -1.12 2.21
C HIS A 20 8.91 -1.93 3.49
N ASP A 21 7.87 -1.67 4.29
CA ASP A 21 7.73 -2.25 5.62
C ASP A 21 7.42 -3.75 5.53
N THR A 22 6.58 -4.14 4.57
CA THR A 22 6.30 -5.57 4.33
C THR A 22 7.58 -6.31 3.91
N ALA A 23 8.40 -5.70 3.06
CA ALA A 23 9.69 -6.29 2.66
C ALA A 23 10.71 -6.35 3.80
N ALA A 24 10.71 -5.36 4.70
CA ALA A 24 11.56 -5.36 5.88
C ALA A 24 11.17 -6.49 6.86
N ILE A 25 9.87 -6.76 7.02
CA ILE A 25 9.35 -7.81 7.90
C ILE A 25 9.57 -9.21 7.29
N MET A 26 9.15 -9.40 6.05
CA MET A 26 9.17 -10.72 5.38
C MET A 26 10.55 -11.12 4.85
N GLY A 27 11.47 -10.15 4.78
CA GLY A 27 12.71 -10.26 4.02
C GLY A 27 12.43 -10.31 2.51
N LEU A 28 13.45 -9.98 1.71
CA LEU A 28 13.41 -10.15 0.26
C LEU A 28 14.49 -11.12 -0.16
N ARG A 29 14.17 -12.00 -1.11
CA ARG A 29 15.19 -12.73 -1.86
C ARG A 29 15.85 -11.81 -2.90
N LYS A 30 16.43 -10.70 -2.46
CA LYS A 30 17.02 -9.67 -3.31
C LYS A 30 18.49 -9.45 -2.97
N ASP A 31 19.34 -9.51 -3.98
CA ASP A 31 20.72 -8.99 -4.01
C ASP A 31 20.82 -7.82 -5.02
N ILE A 32 21.94 -7.09 -5.04
CA ILE A 32 22.24 -5.99 -5.97
C ILE A 32 22.03 -6.44 -7.44
N GLY A 33 22.31 -7.71 -7.74
CA GLY A 33 22.13 -8.33 -9.06
C GLY A 33 20.69 -8.69 -9.44
N THR A 34 19.70 -8.48 -8.56
CA THR A 34 18.29 -8.85 -8.79
C THR A 34 17.32 -7.68 -8.54
N PRO A 35 17.49 -6.52 -9.20
CA PRO A 35 16.61 -5.36 -9.02
C PRO A 35 15.13 -5.64 -9.34
N GLU A 36 14.84 -6.63 -10.18
CA GLU A 36 13.51 -7.10 -10.53
C GLU A 36 12.70 -7.65 -9.34
N PHE A 37 13.35 -8.03 -8.24
CA PHE A 37 12.69 -8.46 -7.00
C PHE A 37 12.37 -7.30 -6.05
N THR A 38 12.54 -6.07 -6.51
CA THR A 38 12.09 -4.89 -5.76
C THR A 38 10.56 -4.94 -5.61
N PRO A 39 10.01 -4.85 -4.39
CA PRO A 39 8.58 -4.91 -4.18
C PRO A 39 7.90 -3.69 -4.81
N LEU A 40 6.74 -3.92 -5.42
CA LEU A 40 5.97 -2.89 -6.10
C LEU A 40 4.51 -2.98 -5.69
N VAL A 41 3.92 -1.83 -5.37
CA VAL A 41 2.49 -1.71 -5.09
C VAL A 41 1.88 -0.75 -6.11
N ARG A 42 0.98 -1.27 -6.95
CA ARG A 42 0.28 -0.52 -8.00
C ARG A 42 -1.20 -0.39 -7.67
N LEU A 43 -1.80 0.67 -8.17
CA LEU A 43 -3.22 0.97 -7.99
C LEU A 43 -3.93 0.82 -9.33
N ASP A 44 -5.03 0.08 -9.35
CA ASP A 44 -6.01 0.14 -10.40
C ASP A 44 -6.82 1.44 -10.24
N LEU A 45 -6.73 2.33 -11.24
CA LEU A 45 -7.37 3.65 -11.20
C LEU A 45 -8.90 3.57 -11.33
N GLU A 46 -9.41 2.54 -11.99
CA GLU A 46 -10.86 2.37 -12.19
C GLU A 46 -11.51 1.81 -10.93
N THR A 47 -10.88 0.81 -10.31
CA THR A 47 -11.48 0.12 -9.16
C THR A 47 -10.97 0.60 -7.80
N GLY A 48 -9.85 1.33 -7.76
CA GLY A 48 -9.20 1.77 -6.52
C GLY A 48 -8.54 0.64 -5.72
N ARG A 49 -8.40 -0.56 -6.31
CA ARG A 49 -7.73 -1.70 -5.67
C ARG A 49 -6.21 -1.56 -5.82
N ALA A 50 -5.48 -1.88 -4.77
CA ALA A 50 -4.03 -1.99 -4.81
C ALA A 50 -3.60 -3.44 -4.99
N ALA A 51 -2.61 -3.68 -5.84
CA ALA A 51 -1.96 -4.97 -6.02
C ALA A 51 -0.48 -4.85 -5.68
N MET A 52 0.05 -5.83 -4.96
CA MET A 52 1.45 -5.89 -4.56
C MET A 52 2.15 -7.08 -5.21
N ALA A 53 3.29 -6.82 -5.84
CA ALA A 53 4.21 -7.84 -6.31
C ALA A 53 5.44 -7.86 -5.39
N ILE A 54 5.78 -9.03 -4.85
CA ILE A 54 6.91 -9.23 -3.93
C ILE A 54 7.42 -10.67 -4.04
N VAL A 55 8.73 -10.86 -3.84
CA VAL A 55 9.36 -12.18 -3.72
C VAL A 55 10.00 -12.31 -2.34
N PRO A 56 9.21 -12.67 -1.31
CA PRO A 56 9.68 -12.76 0.06
C PRO A 56 10.53 -14.00 0.31
N VAL A 57 11.30 -14.00 1.42
CA VAL A 57 12.07 -15.18 1.84
C VAL A 57 11.15 -16.28 2.34
N GLU A 58 10.20 -15.92 3.20
CA GLU A 58 9.10 -16.77 3.65
C GLU A 58 7.91 -16.64 2.68
N GLN A 59 7.41 -17.76 2.16
CA GLN A 59 6.40 -17.79 1.09
C GLN A 59 4.96 -17.99 1.62
N ASP A 60 4.77 -17.96 2.93
CA ASP A 60 3.44 -18.00 3.53
C ASP A 60 2.67 -16.69 3.33
N VAL A 61 1.47 -16.81 2.75
CA VAL A 61 0.55 -15.69 2.49
C VAL A 61 -0.03 -15.11 3.77
N GLY A 62 -0.22 -15.91 4.83
CA GLY A 62 -0.77 -15.45 6.11
C GLY A 62 0.09 -14.35 6.75
N PRO A 63 1.36 -14.64 7.09
CA PRO A 63 2.31 -13.66 7.61
C PRO A 63 2.51 -12.46 6.67
N LEU A 64 2.49 -12.66 5.35
CA LEU A 64 2.57 -11.58 4.38
C LEU A 64 1.39 -10.60 4.53
N LEU A 65 0.17 -11.11 4.65
CA LEU A 65 -1.02 -10.28 4.85
C LEU A 65 -0.99 -9.57 6.21
N ASP A 66 -0.50 -10.22 7.25
CA ASP A 66 -0.37 -9.60 8.57
C ASP A 66 0.68 -8.49 8.59
N ALA A 67 1.80 -8.68 7.89
CA ALA A 67 2.81 -7.64 7.67
C ALA A 67 2.19 -6.43 6.95
N VAL A 68 1.46 -6.63 5.85
CA VAL A 68 0.78 -5.55 5.13
C VAL A 68 -0.22 -4.79 6.03
N ARG A 69 -0.97 -5.51 6.87
CA ARG A 69 -1.95 -4.92 7.80
C ARG A 69 -1.30 -4.13 8.93
N SER A 70 -0.06 -4.46 9.30
CA SER A 70 0.68 -3.79 10.37
C SER A 70 1.24 -2.43 9.95
N VAL A 71 1.28 -2.14 8.64
CA VAL A 71 1.86 -0.91 8.10
C VAL A 71 1.04 0.30 8.54
N PRO A 72 1.66 1.29 9.22
CA PRO A 72 0.94 2.47 9.67
C PRO A 72 0.48 3.35 8.50
N VAL A 73 -0.65 4.03 8.68
CA VAL A 73 -1.07 5.08 7.74
C VAL A 73 -0.25 6.33 7.98
N ILE A 74 0.51 6.74 6.97
CA ILE A 74 1.41 7.90 7.02
C ILE A 74 0.61 9.21 6.99
N GLU A 75 1.17 10.27 7.57
CA GLU A 75 0.48 11.55 7.74
C GLU A 75 -0.06 12.12 6.42
N GLY A 76 0.75 12.10 5.35
CA GLY A 76 0.33 12.58 4.03
C GLY A 76 -0.81 11.77 3.40
N ALA A 77 -1.05 10.54 3.85
CA ALA A 77 -2.13 9.66 3.40
C ALA A 77 -3.36 9.68 4.31
N ARG A 78 -3.27 10.32 5.49
CA ARG A 78 -4.39 10.52 6.44
C ARG A 78 -5.33 11.63 6.04
N THR A 79 -4.98 12.44 5.04
CA THR A 79 -5.86 13.49 4.54
C THR A 79 -7.21 12.87 4.21
N ARG A 80 -8.28 13.34 4.88
CA ARG A 80 -9.66 12.91 4.64
C ARG A 80 -10.31 13.88 3.65
N PRO A 81 -10.19 13.68 2.32
CA PRO A 81 -10.78 14.60 1.35
C PRO A 81 -12.25 14.85 1.65
N LEU A 82 -13.01 13.83 2.04
CA LEU A 82 -14.44 13.91 2.38
C LEU A 82 -14.75 14.72 3.66
N ALA A 83 -13.79 14.85 4.58
CA ALA A 83 -13.96 15.70 5.76
C ALA A 83 -13.89 17.19 5.41
N THR A 84 -13.25 17.54 4.29
CA THR A 84 -13.15 18.93 3.81
C THR A 84 -14.46 19.38 3.15
N LYS A 85 -14.80 20.67 3.24
CA LYS A 85 -15.99 21.22 2.58
C LYS A 85 -16.07 20.89 1.07
N PRO A 86 -14.97 20.99 0.28
CA PRO A 86 -14.99 20.60 -1.13
C PRO A 86 -15.19 19.11 -1.35
N GLY A 87 -14.48 18.24 -0.61
CA GLY A 87 -14.61 16.80 -0.81
C GLY A 87 -15.94 16.23 -0.35
N ARG A 88 -16.59 16.85 0.65
CA ARG A 88 -17.97 16.51 1.04
C ARG A 88 -18.98 16.75 -0.10
N ARG A 89 -18.79 17.82 -0.88
CA ARG A 89 -19.61 18.14 -2.06
C ARG A 89 -19.33 17.26 -3.28
N ALA A 90 -18.17 16.60 -3.32
CA ALA A 90 -17.76 15.75 -4.44
C ALA A 90 -18.18 14.27 -4.27
N ALA A 91 -18.70 13.90 -3.09
CA ALA A 91 -19.20 12.56 -2.78
C ALA A 91 -20.73 12.46 -2.78
N ASP A 92 -21.44 13.60 -2.90
CA ASP A 92 -22.86 13.68 -3.25
C ASP A 92 -23.03 13.52 -4.78
#